data_AF-A0A917Z6T9-F1
#
_entry.id   AF-A0A917Z6T9-F1
#
_cell.length_a   1.000
_cell.length_b   1.000
_cell.length_c   1.000
_cell.angle_alpha   90.00
_cell.angle_beta   90.00
_cell.angle_gamma   90.00
#
_symmetry.space_group_name_H-M   'P 1'
#
loop_
_entity.id
_entity.type
_entity.pdbx_description
1 polymer ?
#
loop_
_entity_poly.entity_id
_entity_poly.type
_entity_poly.pdbx_seq_one_letter_code
_entity_poly.pdbx_strand_id
1 'polypeptide(L)' 'MSKSIKVVVKRKGEDGATEDPALAAKTEEALQFVRGLRKKGDNLKVMVDKLNEHDHLQPGGEPWDYASLNDFIHRHGL' A
#
# COMPACT_ATOMS: atom_id res chain seq x y z
N MET A 1 0.66 -36.24 26.31
CA MET A 1 1.50 -36.34 25.09
C MET A 1 1.32 -35.06 24.28
N SER A 2 2.20 -34.08 24.49
CA SER A 2 2.12 -32.77 23.84
C SER A 2 2.76 -32.86 22.45
N LYS A 3 1.95 -32.77 21.39
CA LYS A 3 2.43 -32.79 20.00
C LYS A 3 3.06 -31.44 19.66
N SER A 4 4.39 -31.37 19.73
CA SER A 4 5.17 -30.23 19.26
C SER A 4 5.20 -30.24 17.73
N ILE A 5 4.42 -29.35 17.10
CA ILE A 5 4.41 -29.17 15.64
C ILE A 5 5.65 -28.34 15.27
N LYS A 6 6.65 -28.98 14.67
CA LYS A 6 7.79 -28.31 14.03
C LYS A 6 7.36 -27.83 12.65
N VAL A 7 7.12 -26.54 12.50
CA VAL A 7 6.84 -25.93 11.19
C VAL A 7 8.19 -25.58 10.56
N VAL A 8 8.54 -26.32 9.51
CA VAL A 8 9.78 -26.15 8.73
C VAL A 8 9.55 -25.03 7.72
N VAL A 9 10.14 -23.86 7.94
CA VAL A 9 10.10 -22.77 6.95
C VAL A 9 11.13 -23.08 5.86
N LYS A 10 10.66 -23.68 4.77
CA LYS A 10 11.42 -23.88 3.53
C LYS A 10 11.33 -22.60 2.70
N ARG A 11 12.39 -21.79 2.70
CA ARG A 11 12.57 -20.75 1.67
C ARG A 11 12.80 -21.42 0.32
N LYS A 12 11.97 -21.10 -0.67
CA LYS A 12 12.26 -21.25 -2.09
C LYS A 12 11.43 -20.22 -2.84
N GLY A 13 12.09 -19.48 -3.72
CA GLY A 13 11.53 -18.35 -4.43
C GLY A 13 10.46 -18.72 -5.45
N GLU A 14 9.94 -17.64 -6.04
CA GLU A 14 9.13 -17.54 -7.25
C GLU A 14 7.68 -18.01 -7.14
N ASP A 15 6.80 -17.09 -7.55
CA ASP A 15 5.38 -17.28 -7.87
C ASP A 15 4.44 -17.65 -6.73
N GLY A 16 3.97 -16.63 -6.01
CA GLY A 16 2.88 -16.78 -5.06
C GLY A 16 2.58 -15.46 -4.38
N ALA A 17 1.47 -14.84 -4.77
CA ALA A 17 0.83 -13.76 -4.06
C ALA A 17 0.49 -14.19 -2.62
N THR A 18 1.47 -14.08 -1.72
CA THR A 18 1.21 -13.82 -0.31
C THR A 18 1.30 -12.32 -0.18
N GLU A 19 0.13 -11.66 -0.21
CA GLU A 19 -0.01 -10.27 0.23
C GLU A 19 0.66 -10.17 1.60
N ASP A 20 1.86 -9.58 1.61
CA ASP A 20 2.59 -9.37 2.85
C ASP A 20 1.66 -8.53 3.74
N PRO A 21 1.30 -9.00 4.95
CA PRO A 21 0.31 -8.30 5.77
C PRO A 21 0.75 -6.86 6.11
N ALA A 22 2.06 -6.58 6.07
CA ALA A 22 2.56 -5.22 6.19
C ALA A 22 2.33 -4.38 4.93
N LEU A 23 2.35 -4.99 3.74
CA LEU A 23 2.05 -4.32 2.48
C LEU A 23 0.54 -4.07 2.31
N ALA A 24 -0.30 -4.99 2.78
CA ALA A 24 -1.76 -4.78 2.85
C ALA A 24 -2.11 -3.61 3.78
N ALA A 25 -1.51 -3.56 4.99
CA ALA A 25 -1.71 -2.45 5.92
C ALA A 25 -1.31 -1.09 5.33
N LYS A 26 -0.12 -1.01 4.69
CA LYS A 26 0.33 0.21 4.00
C LYS A 26 -0.60 0.64 2.87
N THR A 27 -1.15 -0.34 2.14
CA THR A 27 -2.11 -0.08 1.06
C THR A 27 -3.42 0.48 1.62
N GLU A 28 -3.93 -0.08 2.71
CA GLU A 28 -5.12 0.43 3.39
C GLU A 28 -4.91 1.84 3.95
N GLU A 29 -3.77 2.11 4.59
CA GLU A 29 -3.42 3.45 5.08
C GLU A 29 -3.38 4.47 3.94
N ALA A 30 -2.68 4.16 2.86
CA ALA A 30 -2.64 5.00 1.66
C ALA A 30 -4.05 5.22 1.08
N LEU A 31 -4.86 4.18 0.99
CA LEU A 31 -6.23 4.25 0.48
C LEU A 31 -7.11 5.17 1.34
N GLN A 32 -7.01 5.07 2.67
CA GLN A 32 -7.75 5.96 3.56
C GLN A 32 -7.29 7.41 3.41
N PHE A 33 -5.97 7.64 3.28
CA PHE A 33 -5.43 8.99 3.12
C PHE A 33 -5.88 9.62 1.79
N VAL A 34 -5.69 8.91 0.68
CA VAL A 34 -6.11 9.35 -0.66
C VAL A 34 -7.61 9.62 -0.69
N ARG A 35 -8.42 8.73 -0.11
CA ARG A 35 -9.88 8.93 0.00
C ARG A 35 -10.24 10.17 0.81
N GLY A 36 -9.52 10.44 1.90
CA GLY A 36 -9.69 11.64 2.72
C GLY A 36 -9.41 12.92 1.93
N LEU A 37 -8.34 12.93 1.15
CA LEU A 37 -7.97 14.05 0.28
C LEU A 37 -8.97 14.21 -0.89
N ARG A 38 -9.44 13.12 -1.48
CA ARG A 38 -10.40 13.12 -2.60
C ARG A 38 -11.75 13.65 -2.14
N LYS A 39 -12.17 13.31 -0.92
CA LYS A 39 -13.36 13.86 -0.27
C LYS A 39 -13.26 15.37 -0.01
N LYS A 40 -12.05 15.88 0.25
CA LYS A 40 -11.81 17.34 0.37
C LYS A 40 -11.84 18.05 -0.99
N GLY A 41 -11.76 17.32 -2.11
CA GLY A 41 -11.66 17.90 -3.44
C GLY A 41 -10.25 18.42 -3.75
N ASP A 42 -9.23 17.90 -3.07
CA ASP A 42 -7.84 18.23 -3.37
C ASP A 42 -7.46 17.71 -4.78
N ASN A 43 -6.69 18.52 -5.52
CA ASN A 43 -6.16 18.11 -6.82
C ASN A 43 -5.11 17.02 -6.65
N LEU A 44 -5.00 16.10 -7.63
CA LEU A 44 -4.00 15.03 -7.64
C LEU A 44 -2.57 15.50 -7.34
N LYS A 45 -2.15 16.64 -7.88
CA LYS A 45 -0.83 17.21 -7.59
C LYS A 45 -0.65 17.57 -6.10
N VAL A 46 -1.68 18.17 -5.50
CA VAL A 46 -1.69 18.51 -4.06
C VAL A 46 -1.73 17.24 -3.21
N MET A 47 -2.40 16.19 -3.70
CA MET A 47 -2.43 14.91 -3.00
C MET A 47 -1.07 14.23 -2.98
N VAL A 48 -0.36 14.21 -4.11
CA VAL A 48 1.01 13.70 -4.19
C VAL A 48 1.93 14.47 -3.24
N ASP A 49 1.84 15.80 -3.25
CA ASP A 49 2.64 16.65 -2.38
C ASP A 49 2.41 16.30 -0.90
N LYS A 50 1.13 16.25 -0.46
CA LYS A 50 0.76 15.88 0.91
C LYS A 50 1.20 14.47 1.28
N LEU A 51 1.04 13.49 0.39
CA LEU A 51 1.48 12.12 0.67
C LEU A 51 3.00 12.08 0.90
N ASN A 52 3.77 12.78 0.08
CA ASN A 52 5.23 12.83 0.20
C ASN A 52 5.69 13.68 1.40
N GLU A 53 5.01 14.79 1.72
CA GLU A 53 5.29 15.62 2.90
C GLU A 53 5.05 14.87 4.22
N HIS A 54 4.10 13.94 4.23
CA HIS A 54 3.77 13.12 5.40
C HIS A 54 4.53 11.78 5.45
N ASP A 55 5.54 11.57 4.59
CA ASP A 55 6.27 10.30 4.43
C ASP A 55 5.33 9.09 4.18
N HIS A 56 4.13 9.33 3.64
CA HIS A 56 3.21 8.28 3.21
C HIS A 56 3.68 7.74 1.86
N LEU A 57 4.68 6.86 1.90
CA LEU A 57 5.19 6.17 0.72
C LEU A 57 4.12 5.26 0.10
N GLN A 58 4.32 4.94 -1.17
CA GLN A 58 3.56 3.92 -1.87
C GLN A 58 3.69 2.56 -1.14
N PRO A 59 2.79 1.59 -1.40
CA PRO A 59 2.90 0.24 -0.83
C PRO A 59 4.25 -0.44 -1.11
N GLY A 60 4.90 -0.09 -2.22
CA GLY A 60 6.24 -0.56 -2.59
C GLY A 60 7.40 0.16 -1.88
N GLY A 61 7.14 1.21 -1.11
CA GLY A 61 8.16 2.02 -0.42
C GLY A 61 8.75 3.16 -1.25
N GLU A 62 8.20 3.43 -2.43
CA GLU A 62 8.61 4.56 -3.28
C GLU A 62 7.77 5.81 -3.00
N PRO A 63 8.27 7.03 -3.23
CA PRO A 63 7.48 8.25 -3.11
C PRO A 63 6.33 8.26 -4.13
N TRP A 64 5.24 8.98 -3.85
CA TRP A 64 4.14 9.10 -4.79
C TRP A 64 4.50 9.98 -5.98
N ASP A 65 4.14 9.52 -7.15
CA ASP A 65 4.13 10.29 -8.39
C ASP A 65 2.71 10.50 -8.87
N TYR A 66 2.52 11.51 -9.73
CA TYR A 66 1.22 11.76 -10.35
C TYR A 66 0.66 10.53 -11.08
N ALA A 67 1.51 9.83 -11.84
CA ALA A 67 1.09 8.64 -12.59
C ALA A 67 0.67 7.50 -11.64
N SER A 68 1.49 7.20 -10.63
CA SER A 68 1.23 6.15 -9.65
C SER A 68 -0.01 6.43 -8.81
N LEU A 69 -0.20 7.68 -8.38
CA LEU A 69 -1.40 8.08 -7.63
C LEU A 69 -2.66 8.02 -8.51
N ASN A 70 -2.56 8.49 -9.75
CA ASN A 70 -3.67 8.44 -10.69
C ASN A 70 -4.06 6.98 -11.02
N ASP A 71 -3.10 6.09 -11.26
CA ASP A 71 -3.37 4.66 -11.46
C ASP A 71 -3.99 4.02 -10.21
N PHE A 72 -3.46 4.34 -9.03
CA PHE A 72 -3.97 3.85 -7.75
C PHE A 72 -5.44 4.26 -7.53
N ILE A 73 -5.78 5.51 -7.79
CA ILE A 73 -7.15 6.02 -7.69
C ILE A 73 -8.09 5.29 -8.66
N HIS A 74 -7.67 5.13 -9.92
CA HIS A 74 -8.47 4.40 -10.91
C HIS A 74 -8.65 2.93 -10.55
N ARG A 75 -7.58 2.26 -10.08
CA ARG A 75 -7.59 0.85 -9.69
C ARG A 75 -8.50 0.58 -8.50
N HIS A 76 -8.54 1.51 -7.53
CA HIS A 76 -9.34 1.39 -6.32
C HIS A 76 -10.72 2.05 -6.41
N GLY A 77 -11.08 2.62 -7.58
CA GLY A 77 -12.36 3.29 -7.79
C GLY A 77 -12.58 4.50 -6.88
N LEU A 78 -11.48 5.15 -6.49
CA LEU A 78 -11.46 6.18 -5.45
C LEU A 78 -11.98 7.50 -5.90
#